data_AF-A0A4R8UV21-F1
#
_entry.id   AF-A0A4R8UV21-F1
#
_cell.length_a   1.000
_cell.length_b   1.000
_cell.length_c   1.000
_cell.angle_alpha   90.00
_cell.angle_beta   90.00
_cell.angle_gamma   90.00
#
_symmetry.space_group_name_H-M   'P 1'
#
loop_
_entity.id
_entity.type
_entity.pdbx_description
1 polymer ?
#
loop_
_entity_poly.entity_id
_entity_poly.type
_entity_poly.pdbx_seq_one_letter_code
_entity_poly.pdbx_strand_id
1 'polypeptide(L)'
;MSRRRVAGAPLAAASQRAYLSDIRDIESWCQTVGIKNMAHIDAGQLFAYFVGLVRRGRASATLRRRLTAVRWYIENERDVKITSATLRHIEKRVLKGVLGHTGVLVVSEDSIIRAGLTAVLGDAGVLCWSENVWTLDPATLECWDYVLVWIRATKGVDAYGAIEVVRGVDPEITARVPIIAVYSGPVSTVVQLRLSEAGARYFVPHTWLSDNITDLSRRLASADVPLRYHLETPFALRQHLGLSLGGDLGELLDAADLVPVAVWTHDLPQEKLPIARSDILHLRRVGLEKAGIPVPEEGRYSTAFRLAPLLPNWTTIRRIVREAWGIGPARSDNP
;
A
#
# COMPACT_ATOMS: atom_id res chain seq x y z
N MET A 1 14.51 -37.85 19.76
CA MET A 1 14.96 -37.30 21.07
C MET A 1 13.99 -36.23 21.53
N SER A 2 13.08 -36.60 22.45
CA SER A 2 12.04 -35.72 23.00
C SER A 2 12.65 -34.85 24.10
N ARG A 3 12.67 -33.52 23.91
CA ARG A 3 13.11 -32.58 24.96
C ARG A 3 12.05 -32.58 26.08
N ARG A 4 12.35 -33.23 27.20
CA ARG A 4 11.62 -33.07 28.48
C ARG A 4 11.55 -31.57 28.81
N ARG A 5 10.34 -31.00 28.84
CA ARG A 5 10.08 -29.70 29.48
C ARG A 5 10.47 -29.85 30.95
N VAL A 6 11.54 -29.17 31.37
CA VAL A 6 11.82 -28.96 32.80
C VAL A 6 10.66 -28.11 33.32
N ALA A 7 9.82 -28.69 34.15
CA ALA A 7 8.73 -27.98 34.81
C ALA A 7 9.35 -26.91 35.72
N GLY A 8 9.35 -25.66 35.27
CA GLY A 8 9.70 -24.53 36.11
C GLY A 8 8.75 -24.46 37.30
N ALA A 9 9.24 -23.95 38.43
CA ALA A 9 8.43 -23.73 39.62
C ALA A 9 7.12 -22.99 39.26
N PRO A 10 5.96 -23.37 39.84
CA PRO A 10 4.69 -22.74 39.52
C PRO A 10 4.74 -21.25 39.84
N LEU A 11 4.35 -20.41 38.88
CA LEU A 11 4.24 -18.96 39.07
C LEU A 11 3.36 -18.63 40.27
N ALA A 12 3.77 -17.66 41.08
CA ALA A 12 2.96 -17.18 42.21
C ALA A 12 1.57 -16.72 41.74
N ALA A 13 0.53 -17.01 42.53
CA ALA A 13 -0.87 -16.71 42.17
C ALA A 13 -1.12 -15.22 41.89
N ALA A 14 -0.37 -14.31 42.51
CA ALA A 14 -0.43 -12.88 42.22
C ALA A 14 0.07 -12.55 40.79
N SER A 15 1.19 -13.15 40.38
CA SER A 15 1.75 -12.98 39.03
C SER A 15 0.83 -13.58 37.96
N GLN A 16 0.23 -14.73 38.23
CA GLN A 16 -0.76 -15.33 37.33
C GLN A 16 -1.98 -14.41 37.12
N ARG A 17 -2.53 -13.83 38.20
CA ARG A 17 -3.64 -12.86 38.09
C ARG A 17 -3.26 -11.63 37.28
N ALA A 18 -2.05 -11.10 37.47
CA ALA A 18 -1.56 -9.96 36.71
C ALA A 18 -1.42 -10.27 35.21
N TYR A 19 -0.90 -11.45 34.86
CA TYR A 19 -0.78 -11.88 33.46
C TYR A 19 -2.14 -12.11 32.82
N LEU A 20 -3.08 -12.77 33.51
CA LEU A 20 -4.45 -12.93 33.02
C LEU A 20 -5.14 -11.57 32.77
N SER A 21 -4.90 -10.58 33.63
CA SER A 21 -5.41 -9.22 33.39
C SER A 21 -4.81 -8.57 32.14
N ASP A 22 -3.52 -8.79 31.86
CA ASP A 22 -2.87 -8.28 30.65
C ASP A 22 -3.40 -8.99 29.40
N ILE A 23 -3.64 -10.31 29.46
CA ILE A 23 -4.22 -11.07 28.34
C ILE A 23 -5.64 -10.60 28.03
N ARG A 24 -6.49 -10.36 29.05
CA ARG A 24 -7.85 -9.83 28.84
C ARG A 24 -7.88 -8.46 28.16
N ASP A 25 -6.90 -7.61 28.45
CA ASP A 25 -6.76 -6.32 27.76
C ASP A 25 -6.45 -6.52 26.27
N ILE A 26 -5.58 -7.48 25.94
CA ILE A 26 -5.31 -7.84 24.55
C ILE A 26 -6.56 -8.44 23.89
N GLU A 27 -7.30 -9.31 24.58
CA GLU A 27 -8.55 -9.89 24.06
C GLU A 27 -9.62 -8.82 23.80
N SER A 28 -9.73 -7.82 24.67
CA SER A 28 -10.62 -6.68 24.45
C SER A 28 -10.20 -5.87 23.22
N TRP A 29 -8.90 -5.67 23.02
CA TRP A 29 -8.40 -5.06 21.78
C TRP A 29 -8.72 -5.92 20.56
N CYS A 30 -8.51 -7.24 20.61
CA CYS A 30 -8.86 -8.17 19.54
C CYS A 30 -10.33 -8.00 19.13
N GLN A 31 -11.25 -7.95 20.09
CA GLN A 31 -12.68 -7.72 19.82
C GLN A 31 -12.94 -6.38 19.13
N THR A 32 -12.23 -5.32 19.53
CA THR A 32 -12.38 -3.98 18.95
C THR A 32 -11.98 -3.96 17.48
N VAL A 33 -10.99 -4.76 17.10
CA VAL A 33 -10.45 -4.81 15.72
C VAL A 33 -10.96 -6.01 14.92
N GLY A 34 -12.00 -6.71 15.40
CA GLY A 34 -12.63 -7.83 14.69
C GLY A 34 -11.88 -9.17 14.75
N ILE A 35 -10.84 -9.29 15.58
CA ILE A 35 -10.12 -10.54 15.82
C ILE A 35 -10.84 -11.35 16.91
N LYS A 36 -11.09 -12.63 16.62
CA LYS A 36 -11.89 -13.52 17.50
C LYS A 36 -11.36 -13.59 18.94
N ASN A 37 -10.07 -13.81 19.13
CA ASN A 37 -9.39 -13.83 20.43
C ASN A 37 -7.86 -13.88 20.27
N MET A 38 -7.13 -13.89 21.39
CA MET A 38 -5.67 -13.96 21.44
C MET A 38 -5.06 -15.18 20.73
N ALA A 39 -5.75 -16.33 20.64
CA ALA A 39 -5.21 -17.49 19.93
C ALA A 39 -5.19 -17.30 18.40
N HIS A 40 -6.05 -16.43 17.87
CA HIS A 40 -6.17 -16.18 16.43
C HIS A 40 -5.28 -15.05 15.93
N ILE A 41 -4.66 -14.29 16.84
CA ILE A 41 -3.80 -13.16 16.52
C ILE A 41 -2.55 -13.63 15.79
N ASP A 42 -2.16 -12.94 14.72
CA ASP A 42 -0.88 -13.15 14.06
C ASP A 42 0.20 -12.19 14.59
N ALA A 43 1.40 -12.33 14.03
CA ALA A 43 2.56 -11.57 14.45
C ALA A 43 2.42 -10.06 14.17
N GLY A 44 1.82 -9.68 13.05
CA GLY A 44 1.63 -8.29 12.65
C GLY A 44 0.59 -7.60 13.52
N GLN A 45 -0.53 -8.28 13.75
CA GLN A 45 -1.58 -7.83 14.67
C GLN A 45 -1.06 -7.65 16.10
N LEU A 46 -0.29 -8.61 16.62
CA LEU A 46 0.31 -8.48 17.96
C LEU A 46 1.29 -7.31 18.03
N PHE A 47 2.10 -7.11 16.98
CA PHE A 47 3.02 -5.99 16.92
C PHE A 47 2.26 -4.65 16.88
N ALA A 48 1.21 -4.53 16.06
CA ALA A 48 0.36 -3.36 15.96
C ALA A 48 -0.27 -2.97 17.32
N TYR A 49 -0.74 -3.97 18.08
CA TYR A 49 -1.21 -3.75 19.46
C TYR A 49 -0.13 -3.09 20.34
N PHE A 50 1.10 -3.58 20.32
CA PHE A 50 2.18 -3.01 21.11
C PHE A 50 2.59 -1.60 20.63
N VAL A 51 2.57 -1.34 19.32
CA VAL A 51 2.76 0.01 18.77
C VAL A 51 1.68 0.96 19.30
N GLY A 52 0.42 0.53 19.32
CA GLY A 52 -0.67 1.30 19.91
C GLY A 52 -0.46 1.63 21.40
N LEU A 53 0.13 0.72 22.17
CA LEU A 53 0.49 1.00 23.57
C LEU A 53 1.63 2.01 23.70
N VAL A 54 2.66 1.92 22.85
CA VAL A 54 3.76 2.90 22.84
C VAL A 54 3.22 4.30 22.50
N ARG A 55 2.34 4.41 21.50
CA ARG A 55 1.70 5.68 21.10
C ARG A 55 0.83 6.28 22.21
N ARG A 56 0.19 5.45 23.03
CA ARG A 56 -0.55 5.89 24.23
C ARG A 56 0.37 6.24 25.42
N GLY A 57 1.69 6.30 25.22
CA GLY A 57 2.65 6.67 26.25
C GLY A 57 2.84 5.62 27.34
N ARG A 58 2.56 4.34 27.06
CA ARG A 58 2.76 3.27 28.06
C ARG A 58 4.25 3.07 28.31
N ALA A 59 4.65 3.02 29.58
CA ALA A 59 6.03 2.85 29.99
C ALA A 59 6.62 1.50 29.52
N SER A 60 7.92 1.46 29.26
CA SER A 60 8.63 0.24 28.84
C SER A 60 8.46 -0.92 29.81
N ALA A 61 8.35 -0.64 31.12
CA ALA A 61 8.07 -1.65 32.14
C ALA A 61 6.71 -2.33 31.92
N THR A 62 5.69 -1.56 31.54
CA THR A 62 4.35 -2.09 31.18
C THR A 62 4.42 -2.96 29.93
N LEU A 63 5.17 -2.51 28.90
CA LEU A 63 5.35 -3.27 27.66
C LEU A 63 6.05 -4.61 27.94
N ARG A 64 7.16 -4.61 28.71
CA ARG A 64 7.88 -5.82 29.11
C ARG A 64 7.00 -6.79 29.90
N ARG A 65 6.19 -6.27 30.84
CA ARG A 65 5.25 -7.08 31.61
C ARG A 65 4.22 -7.76 30.69
N ARG A 66 3.62 -7.00 29.77
CA ARG A 66 2.64 -7.54 28.81
C ARG A 66 3.26 -8.55 27.85
N LEU A 67 4.45 -8.29 27.33
CA LEU A 67 5.20 -9.26 26.50
C LEU A 67 5.51 -10.56 27.27
N THR A 68 5.80 -10.44 28.57
CA THR A 68 6.00 -11.61 29.44
C THR A 68 4.70 -12.38 29.67
N ALA A 69 3.56 -11.68 29.85
CA ALA A 69 2.25 -12.31 29.93
C ALA A 69 1.90 -13.05 28.63
N VAL A 70 2.19 -12.47 27.46
CA VAL A 70 2.01 -13.13 26.15
C VAL A 70 2.90 -14.35 26.02
N ARG A 71 4.16 -14.28 26.45
CA ARG A 71 5.06 -15.45 26.46
C ARG A 71 4.50 -16.57 27.31
N TRP A 72 4.05 -16.24 28.51
CA TRP A 72 3.39 -17.19 29.41
C TRP A 72 2.15 -17.80 28.76
N TYR A 73 1.31 -17.00 28.12
CA TYR A 73 0.12 -17.50 27.40
C TYR A 73 0.49 -18.50 26.30
N ILE A 74 1.46 -18.18 25.43
CA ILE A 74 1.93 -19.07 24.34
C ILE A 74 2.52 -20.38 24.89
N GLU A 75 3.17 -20.36 26.05
CA GLU A 75 3.75 -21.57 26.64
C GLU A 75 2.70 -22.54 27.22
N ASN A 76 1.54 -22.01 27.61
CA ASN A 76 0.45 -22.73 28.26
C ASN A 76 -0.70 -23.11 27.30
N GLU A 77 -0.92 -22.33 26.23
CA GLU A 77 -1.95 -22.60 25.22
C GLU A 77 -1.38 -23.34 24.02
N ARG A 78 -2.11 -24.35 23.52
CA ARG A 78 -1.61 -25.24 22.45
C ARG A 78 -1.89 -24.72 21.02
N ASP A 79 -2.84 -23.82 20.86
CA ASP A 79 -3.38 -23.43 19.55
C ASP A 79 -3.06 -21.98 19.16
N VAL A 80 -1.95 -21.42 19.66
CA VAL A 80 -1.55 -20.04 19.34
C VAL A 80 -0.66 -20.02 18.09
N LYS A 81 -1.00 -19.16 17.11
CA LYS A 81 -0.24 -19.02 15.85
C LYS A 81 1.18 -18.46 16.04
N ILE A 82 1.42 -17.73 17.13
CA ILE A 82 2.67 -16.99 17.37
C ILE A 82 3.71 -17.89 18.03
N THR A 83 4.90 -17.96 17.43
CA THR A 83 6.04 -18.70 17.99
C THR A 83 6.83 -17.87 19.02
N SER A 84 7.55 -18.53 19.93
CA SER A 84 8.44 -17.83 20.87
C SER A 84 9.55 -17.03 20.16
N ALA A 85 10.00 -17.46 18.97
CA ALA A 85 10.99 -16.73 18.19
C ALA A 85 10.41 -15.42 17.63
N THR A 86 9.19 -15.49 17.10
CA THR A 86 8.41 -14.33 16.65
C THR A 86 8.21 -13.33 17.80
N LEU A 87 7.83 -13.81 18.98
CA LEU A 87 7.63 -12.93 20.14
C LEU A 87 8.93 -12.22 20.56
N ARG A 88 10.08 -12.89 20.56
CA ARG A 88 11.38 -12.24 20.84
C ARG A 88 11.72 -11.18 19.79
N HIS A 89 11.36 -11.42 18.53
CA HIS A 89 11.54 -10.45 17.46
C HIS A 89 10.68 -9.19 17.70
N ILE A 90 9.40 -9.37 18.05
CA ILE A 90 8.48 -8.27 18.43
C ILE A 90 9.04 -7.51 19.63
N GLU A 91 9.42 -8.20 20.70
CA GLU A 91 9.97 -7.62 21.92
C GLU A 91 11.21 -6.75 21.63
N LYS A 92 12.18 -7.28 20.88
CA LYS A 92 13.40 -6.54 20.53
C LYS A 92 13.06 -5.22 19.84
N ARG A 93 12.09 -5.23 18.94
CA ARG A 93 11.74 -4.07 18.11
C ARG A 93 10.90 -3.04 18.86
N VAL A 94 9.88 -3.49 19.57
CA VAL A 94 9.05 -2.62 20.42
C VAL A 94 9.89 -1.94 21.48
N LEU A 95 10.81 -2.67 22.13
CA LEU A 95 11.64 -2.12 23.20
C LEU A 95 12.80 -1.25 22.70
N LYS A 96 13.36 -1.54 21.52
CA LYS A 96 14.38 -0.67 20.88
C LYS A 96 13.75 0.62 20.35
N GLY A 97 12.53 0.53 19.83
CA GLY A 97 11.79 1.64 19.24
C GLY A 97 11.11 2.59 20.24
N VAL A 98 11.19 2.38 21.55
CA VAL A 98 10.56 3.27 22.55
C VAL A 98 11.04 4.73 22.45
N LEU A 99 12.21 4.95 21.85
CA LEU A 99 12.75 6.30 21.59
C LEU A 99 12.02 7.04 20.46
N GLY A 100 11.31 6.33 19.59
CA GLY A 100 10.50 6.88 18.51
C GLY A 100 9.01 6.57 18.69
N HIS A 101 8.14 7.53 18.43
CA HIS A 101 6.69 7.32 18.52
C HIS A 101 6.04 6.98 17.18
N THR A 102 6.77 7.11 16.07
CA THR A 102 6.25 6.87 14.72
C THR A 102 6.22 5.38 14.38
N GLY A 103 5.03 4.88 14.06
CA GLY A 103 4.78 3.57 13.47
C GLY A 103 4.81 3.62 11.93
N VAL A 104 5.57 2.73 11.30
CA VAL A 104 5.61 2.60 9.83
C VAL A 104 5.40 1.16 9.40
N LEU A 105 4.38 0.92 8.58
CA LEU A 105 4.17 -0.37 7.93
C LEU A 105 4.86 -0.39 6.56
N VAL A 106 5.73 -1.35 6.32
CA VAL A 106 6.40 -1.56 5.03
C VAL A 106 5.67 -2.65 4.25
N VAL A 107 5.14 -2.30 3.09
CA VAL A 107 4.34 -3.20 2.24
C VAL A 107 5.08 -3.42 0.92
N SER A 108 5.48 -4.65 0.63
CA SER A 108 6.19 -4.99 -0.60
C SER A 108 6.06 -6.48 -0.91
N GLU A 109 6.06 -6.87 -2.18
CA GLU A 109 6.10 -8.27 -2.58
C GLU A 109 7.50 -8.87 -2.37
N ASP A 110 8.53 -8.04 -2.45
CA ASP A 110 9.92 -8.43 -2.35
C ASP A 110 10.34 -8.58 -0.88
N SER A 111 10.67 -9.80 -0.48
CA SER A 111 11.10 -10.13 0.88
C SER A 111 12.42 -9.47 1.27
N ILE A 112 13.31 -9.21 0.31
CA ILE A 112 14.58 -8.52 0.52
C ILE A 112 14.32 -7.05 0.83
N ILE A 113 13.44 -6.40 0.05
CA ILE A 113 13.04 -5.01 0.29
C ILE A 113 12.36 -4.87 1.65
N ARG A 114 11.42 -5.77 1.97
CA ARG A 114 10.78 -5.80 3.29
C ARG A 114 11.81 -5.89 4.39
N ALA A 115 12.71 -6.89 4.35
CA ALA A 115 13.72 -7.08 5.39
C ALA A 115 14.69 -5.89 5.50
N GLY A 116 15.16 -5.36 4.37
CA GLY A 116 16.11 -4.25 4.33
C GLY A 116 15.54 -2.95 4.92
N LEU A 117 14.37 -2.51 4.45
CA LEU A 117 13.73 -1.29 4.96
C LEU A 117 13.38 -1.41 6.44
N THR A 118 12.86 -2.55 6.83
CA THR A 118 12.52 -2.92 8.21
C THR A 118 13.73 -2.87 9.15
N ALA A 119 14.90 -3.29 8.68
CA ALA A 119 16.14 -3.17 9.44
C ALA A 119 16.59 -1.71 9.56
N VAL A 120 16.67 -0.98 8.44
CA VAL A 120 17.18 0.40 8.42
C VAL A 120 16.28 1.38 9.18
N LEU A 121 14.96 1.30 8.99
CA LEU A 121 13.99 2.10 9.73
C LEU A 121 14.06 1.78 11.23
N GLY A 122 14.16 0.50 11.59
CA GLY A 122 14.26 0.05 12.98
C GLY A 122 15.54 0.50 13.67
N ASP A 123 16.66 0.56 12.96
CA ASP A 123 17.93 1.07 13.48
C ASP A 123 17.90 2.58 13.73
N ALA A 124 17.10 3.31 12.97
CA ALA A 124 16.85 4.73 13.18
C ALA A 124 15.76 5.03 14.23
N GLY A 125 15.22 4.01 14.91
CA GLY A 125 14.27 4.16 16.00
C GLY A 125 12.80 4.21 15.58
N VAL A 126 12.47 3.95 14.31
CA VAL A 126 11.09 3.86 13.83
C VAL A 126 10.48 2.51 14.21
N LEU A 127 9.26 2.52 14.76
CA LEU A 127 8.50 1.30 15.04
C LEU A 127 7.97 0.72 13.74
N CYS A 128 8.73 -0.19 13.14
CA CYS A 128 8.38 -0.73 11.82
C CYS A 128 8.00 -2.21 11.86
N TRP A 129 7.09 -2.56 10.96
CA TRP A 129 6.73 -3.93 10.60
C TRP A 129 6.67 -4.06 9.09
N SER A 130 6.62 -5.28 8.58
CA SER A 130 6.52 -5.50 7.15
C SER A 130 5.54 -6.60 6.81
N GLU A 131 4.72 -6.35 5.79
CA GLU A 131 3.73 -7.29 5.27
C GLU A 131 3.89 -7.45 3.76
N ASN A 132 3.47 -8.60 3.26
CA ASN A 132 3.29 -8.80 1.84
C ASN A 132 2.10 -7.96 1.37
N VAL A 133 2.12 -7.51 0.11
CA VAL A 133 1.10 -6.59 -0.41
C VAL A 133 -0.28 -7.25 -0.35
N TRP A 134 -0.36 -8.56 -0.59
CA TRP A 134 -1.62 -9.33 -0.55
C TRP A 134 -2.11 -9.73 0.84
N THR A 135 -1.30 -9.48 1.89
CA THR A 135 -1.64 -9.87 3.27
C THR A 135 -1.94 -8.68 4.16
N LEU A 136 -2.16 -7.49 3.56
CA LEU A 136 -2.40 -6.28 4.30
C LEU A 136 -3.68 -6.42 5.13
N ASP A 137 -3.57 -6.33 6.45
CA ASP A 137 -4.73 -6.41 7.35
C ASP A 137 -5.24 -5.01 7.70
N PRO A 138 -6.44 -4.60 7.20
CA PRO A 138 -7.03 -3.31 7.49
C PRO A 138 -7.19 -3.04 8.99
N ALA A 139 -7.39 -4.09 9.81
CA ALA A 139 -7.57 -3.98 11.25
C ALA A 139 -6.32 -3.42 11.96
N THR A 140 -5.14 -3.53 11.35
CA THR A 140 -3.90 -3.01 11.91
C THR A 140 -3.58 -1.59 11.45
N LEU A 141 -4.24 -1.11 10.39
CA LEU A 141 -3.78 0.08 9.66
C LEU A 141 -3.78 1.36 10.50
N GLU A 142 -4.80 1.56 11.34
CA GLU A 142 -4.91 2.73 12.22
C GLU A 142 -3.80 2.81 13.29
N CYS A 143 -3.07 1.70 13.52
CA CYS A 143 -1.96 1.68 14.45
C CYS A 143 -0.71 2.38 13.88
N TRP A 144 -0.62 2.54 12.57
CA TRP A 144 0.52 3.14 11.86
C TRP A 144 0.31 4.64 11.61
N ASP A 145 1.42 5.38 11.58
CA ASP A 145 1.42 6.78 11.16
C ASP A 145 1.66 6.90 9.65
N TYR A 146 2.38 5.95 9.05
CA TYR A 146 2.60 5.87 7.61
C TYR A 146 2.57 4.43 7.12
N VAL A 147 2.10 4.24 5.89
CA VAL A 147 2.26 2.98 5.14
C VAL A 147 3.18 3.24 3.95
N LEU A 148 4.33 2.58 3.93
CA LEU A 148 5.31 2.66 2.85
C LEU A 148 5.08 1.48 1.89
N VAL A 149 4.51 1.76 0.72
CA VAL A 149 4.18 0.73 -0.27
C VAL A 149 5.18 0.75 -1.41
N TRP A 150 5.85 -0.38 -1.66
CA TRP A 150 6.78 -0.50 -2.78
C TRP A 150 6.07 -0.95 -4.05
N ILE A 151 5.93 -0.02 -5.00
CA ILE A 151 5.27 -0.21 -6.29
C ILE A 151 6.29 -0.79 -7.29
N ARG A 152 6.57 -2.09 -7.18
CA ARG A 152 7.38 -2.84 -8.17
C ARG A 152 6.86 -4.25 -8.44
N ALA A 153 5.57 -4.51 -8.23
CA ALA A 153 4.95 -5.72 -8.72
C ALA A 153 4.35 -5.43 -10.10
N THR A 154 4.96 -5.98 -11.14
CA THR A 154 4.41 -5.93 -12.50
C THR A 154 3.19 -6.83 -12.58
N LYS A 155 2.06 -6.34 -13.10
CA LYS A 155 0.89 -7.16 -13.45
C LYS A 155 0.80 -7.25 -14.97
N GLY A 156 1.25 -8.36 -15.54
CA GLY A 156 1.38 -8.48 -16.99
C GLY A 156 2.34 -7.44 -17.56
N VAL A 157 1.81 -6.48 -18.32
CA VAL A 157 2.58 -5.34 -18.88
C VAL A 157 2.45 -4.04 -18.10
N ASP A 158 1.61 -4.01 -17.06
CA ASP A 158 1.53 -2.85 -16.16
C ASP A 158 2.72 -2.85 -15.21
N ALA A 159 3.66 -1.92 -15.43
CA ALA A 159 4.82 -1.72 -14.57
C ALA A 159 4.43 -1.27 -13.15
N TYR A 160 3.22 -0.74 -12.99
CA TYR A 160 2.69 -0.18 -11.76
C TYR A 160 1.50 -0.99 -11.21
N GLY A 161 1.38 -2.26 -11.57
CA GLY A 161 0.24 -3.11 -11.16
C GLY A 161 0.02 -3.21 -9.64
N ALA A 162 1.06 -3.00 -8.84
CA ALA A 162 0.96 -2.94 -7.38
C ALA A 162 0.08 -1.77 -6.84
N ILE A 163 -0.23 -0.76 -7.66
CA ILE A 163 -1.13 0.34 -7.26
C ILE A 163 -2.51 -0.19 -6.85
N GLU A 164 -2.97 -1.28 -7.47
CA GLU A 164 -4.29 -1.86 -7.16
C GLU A 164 -4.43 -2.30 -5.70
N VAL A 165 -3.33 -2.58 -5.01
CA VAL A 165 -3.42 -2.95 -3.60
C VAL A 165 -3.65 -1.73 -2.71
N VAL A 166 -3.10 -0.57 -3.08
CA VAL A 166 -3.42 0.69 -2.39
C VAL A 166 -4.92 0.97 -2.53
N ARG A 167 -5.48 0.77 -3.73
CA ARG A 167 -6.91 0.90 -4.01
C ARG A 167 -7.79 -0.08 -3.22
N GLY A 168 -7.26 -1.26 -2.89
CA GLY A 168 -7.96 -2.27 -2.09
C GLY A 168 -8.10 -1.90 -0.59
N VAL A 169 -7.43 -0.85 -0.13
CA VAL A 169 -7.54 -0.36 1.26
C VAL A 169 -8.80 0.49 1.41
N ASP A 170 -9.48 0.33 2.55
CA ASP A 170 -10.66 1.13 2.89
C ASP A 170 -10.35 2.65 2.78
N PRO A 171 -11.14 3.42 2.01
CA PRO A 171 -10.93 4.86 1.84
C PRO A 171 -10.93 5.66 3.15
N GLU A 172 -11.67 5.24 4.18
CA GLU A 172 -11.66 5.91 5.48
C GLU A 172 -10.30 5.76 6.17
N ILE A 173 -9.64 4.61 5.96
CA ILE A 173 -8.31 4.35 6.49
C ILE A 173 -7.27 5.17 5.73
N THR A 174 -7.30 5.17 4.39
CA THR A 174 -6.34 5.95 3.58
C THR A 174 -6.49 7.47 3.77
N ALA A 175 -7.66 7.93 4.19
CA ALA A 175 -7.86 9.32 4.61
C ALA A 175 -7.11 9.68 5.91
N ARG A 176 -7.03 8.73 6.86
CA ARG A 176 -6.40 8.92 8.18
C ARG A 176 -4.91 8.61 8.17
N VAL A 177 -4.50 7.55 7.47
CA VAL A 177 -3.13 7.05 7.45
C VAL A 177 -2.50 7.34 6.07
N PRO A 178 -1.56 8.28 5.97
CA PRO A 178 -0.93 8.60 4.70
C PRO A 178 -0.14 7.43 4.12
N ILE A 179 -0.47 7.06 2.88
CA ILE A 179 0.27 6.09 2.09
C ILE A 179 1.38 6.81 1.32
N ILE A 180 2.60 6.29 1.44
CA ILE A 180 3.80 6.71 0.72
C ILE A 180 4.13 5.62 -0.31
N ALA A 181 3.92 5.93 -1.59
CA ALA A 181 4.27 5.03 -2.69
C ALA A 181 5.75 5.20 -3.06
N VAL A 182 6.53 4.12 -2.97
CA VAL A 182 7.91 4.08 -3.46
C VAL A 182 7.93 3.42 -4.83
N TYR A 183 8.49 4.07 -5.84
CA TYR A 183 8.48 3.58 -7.21
C TYR A 183 9.88 3.47 -7.80
N SER A 184 10.05 2.55 -8.74
CA SER A 184 11.27 2.43 -9.55
C SER A 184 10.96 2.81 -11.00
N GLY A 185 11.55 3.89 -11.51
CA GLY A 185 11.40 4.31 -12.92
C GLY A 185 10.80 5.71 -13.10
N PRO A 186 10.55 6.16 -14.33
CA PRO A 186 9.96 7.47 -14.60
C PRO A 186 8.44 7.46 -14.36
N VAL A 187 7.94 8.40 -13.56
CA VAL A 187 6.50 8.53 -13.24
C VAL A 187 5.90 9.69 -14.04
N SER A 188 4.99 9.37 -14.96
CA SER A 188 4.21 10.36 -15.69
C SER A 188 3.09 10.96 -14.83
N THR A 189 2.52 12.09 -15.24
CA THR A 189 1.35 12.68 -14.58
C THR A 189 0.16 11.72 -14.54
N VAL A 190 0.00 10.84 -15.54
CA VAL A 190 -1.05 9.80 -15.54
C VAL A 190 -0.81 8.76 -14.44
N VAL A 191 0.44 8.36 -14.20
CA VAL A 191 0.78 7.45 -13.09
C VAL A 191 0.59 8.14 -11.74
N GLN A 192 0.92 9.44 -11.62
CA GLN A 192 0.60 10.22 -10.42
C GLN A 192 -0.91 10.26 -10.16
N LEU A 193 -1.73 10.42 -11.21
CA LEU A 193 -3.18 10.35 -11.10
C LEU A 193 -3.62 8.98 -10.57
N ARG A 194 -3.14 7.87 -11.14
CA ARG A 194 -3.45 6.53 -10.63
C ARG A 194 -3.11 6.35 -9.15
N LEU A 195 -1.94 6.82 -8.73
CA LEU A 195 -1.50 6.74 -7.34
C LEU A 195 -2.44 7.55 -6.43
N SER A 196 -2.77 8.77 -6.83
CA SER A 196 -3.66 9.67 -6.08
C SER A 196 -5.08 9.11 -5.99
N GLU A 197 -5.62 8.57 -7.10
CA GLU A 197 -6.93 7.89 -7.13
C GLU A 197 -6.96 6.63 -6.27
N ALA A 198 -5.84 5.91 -6.17
CA ALA A 198 -5.73 4.75 -5.28
C ALA A 198 -5.61 5.14 -3.79
N GLY A 199 -5.45 6.42 -3.46
CA GLY A 199 -5.34 6.91 -2.08
C GLY A 199 -3.91 7.16 -1.58
N ALA A 200 -2.91 7.14 -2.46
CA ALA A 200 -1.56 7.55 -2.09
C ALA A 200 -1.49 9.06 -1.86
N ARG A 201 -0.91 9.49 -0.73
CA ARG A 201 -0.69 10.91 -0.42
C ARG A 201 0.69 11.39 -0.85
N TYR A 202 1.67 10.48 -0.85
CA TYR A 202 3.04 10.80 -1.23
C TYR A 202 3.58 9.79 -2.24
N PHE A 203 4.51 10.26 -3.08
CA PHE A 203 5.26 9.42 -4.01
C PHE A 203 6.76 9.73 -3.91
N VAL A 204 7.57 8.70 -3.71
CA VAL A 204 9.01 8.85 -3.47
C VAL A 204 9.79 8.00 -4.49
N PRO A 205 10.69 8.60 -5.29
CA PRO A 205 11.53 7.83 -6.19
C PRO A 205 12.46 6.89 -5.42
N HIS A 206 12.57 5.65 -5.87
CA HIS A 206 13.48 4.65 -5.31
C HIS A 206 14.94 5.13 -5.29
N THR A 207 15.39 5.79 -6.35
CA THR A 207 16.76 6.34 -6.43
C THR A 207 17.03 7.31 -5.29
N TRP A 208 16.10 8.23 -5.05
CA TRP A 208 16.19 9.14 -3.92
C TRP A 208 16.16 8.41 -2.58
N LEU A 209 15.24 7.45 -2.41
CA LEU A 209 15.13 6.66 -1.19
C LEU A 209 16.44 5.92 -0.87
N SER A 210 17.07 5.30 -1.86
CA SER A 210 18.32 4.57 -1.69
C SER A 210 19.45 5.48 -1.22
N ASP A 211 19.50 6.70 -1.74
CA ASP A 211 20.55 7.67 -1.40
C ASP A 211 20.28 8.36 -0.04
N ASN A 212 19.02 8.37 0.43
CA ASN A 212 18.56 9.18 1.55
C ASN A 212 17.83 8.36 2.63
N ILE A 213 18.06 7.05 2.72
CA ILE A 213 17.29 6.18 3.62
C ILE A 213 17.38 6.61 5.09
N THR A 214 18.56 7.04 5.55
CA THR A 214 18.76 7.55 6.91
C THR A 214 18.03 8.88 7.15
N ASP A 215 17.98 9.74 6.13
CA ASP A 215 17.24 11.01 6.20
C ASP A 215 15.74 10.75 6.25
N LEU A 216 15.22 9.83 5.41
CA LEU A 216 13.82 9.42 5.46
C LEU A 216 13.47 8.88 6.86
N SER A 217 14.29 8.00 7.43
CA SER A 217 14.01 7.47 8.76
C SER A 217 13.90 8.58 9.82
N ARG A 218 14.81 9.56 9.78
CA ARG A 218 14.77 10.71 10.70
C ARG A 218 13.52 11.56 10.49
N ARG A 219 13.16 11.79 9.23
CA ARG A 219 11.98 12.57 8.83
C ARG A 219 10.67 11.90 9.21
N LEU A 220 10.54 10.59 8.98
CA LEU A 220 9.39 9.81 9.44
C LEU A 220 9.31 9.80 10.97
N ALA A 221 10.44 9.69 11.67
CA ALA A 221 10.47 9.80 13.12
C ALA A 221 9.99 11.18 13.63
N SER A 222 10.11 12.24 12.83
CA SER A 222 9.57 13.57 13.11
C SER A 222 8.22 13.86 12.46
N ALA A 223 7.55 12.85 11.87
CA ALA A 223 6.30 12.99 11.12
C ALA A 223 6.34 14.04 9.99
N ASP A 224 7.51 14.20 9.36
CA ASP A 224 7.73 15.12 8.24
C ASP A 224 7.99 14.32 6.96
N VAL A 225 7.18 14.52 5.92
CA VAL A 225 7.48 14.02 4.57
C VAL A 225 7.60 15.24 3.66
N PRO A 226 8.72 15.44 2.95
CA PRO A 226 8.94 16.65 2.18
C PRO A 226 7.80 16.92 1.18
N LEU A 227 7.30 18.16 1.16
CA LEU A 227 6.18 18.59 0.30
C LEU A 227 6.40 18.32 -1.19
N ARG A 228 7.66 18.29 -1.65
CA ARG A 228 8.00 17.94 -3.05
C ARG A 228 7.58 16.52 -3.45
N TYR A 229 7.34 15.64 -2.48
CA TYR A 229 6.84 14.28 -2.69
C TYR A 229 5.34 14.16 -2.48
N HIS A 230 4.66 15.26 -2.13
CA HIS A 230 3.22 15.27 -1.98
C HIS A 230 2.57 15.10 -3.35
N LEU A 231 1.65 14.14 -3.45
CA LEU A 231 0.82 13.98 -4.64
C LEU A 231 -0.27 15.04 -4.63
N GLU A 232 -0.47 15.71 -5.77
CA GLU A 232 -1.66 16.52 -5.96
C GLU A 232 -2.94 15.69 -5.81
N THR A 233 -4.05 16.36 -5.48
CA THR A 233 -5.35 15.67 -5.38
C THR A 233 -5.76 15.10 -6.73
N PRO A 234 -6.58 14.03 -6.77
CA PRO A 234 -7.04 13.45 -8.03
C PRO A 234 -7.72 14.49 -8.93
N PHE A 235 -8.46 15.42 -8.32
CA PHE A 235 -9.11 16.54 -9.01
C PHE A 235 -8.12 17.43 -9.76
N ALA A 236 -7.05 17.88 -9.09
CA ALA A 236 -6.05 18.76 -9.69
C ALA A 236 -5.30 18.05 -10.83
N LEU A 237 -4.92 16.79 -10.62
CA LEU A 237 -4.26 15.97 -11.64
C LEU A 237 -5.17 15.72 -12.86
N ARG A 238 -6.47 15.46 -12.64
CA ARG A 238 -7.45 15.34 -13.72
C ARG A 238 -7.59 16.63 -14.53
N GLN A 239 -7.66 17.77 -13.83
CA GLN A 239 -7.72 19.08 -14.48
C GLN A 239 -6.46 19.35 -15.33
N HIS A 240 -5.28 19.06 -14.80
CA HIS A 240 -4.00 19.18 -15.55
C HIS A 240 -3.94 18.27 -16.78
N LEU A 241 -4.56 17.09 -16.73
CA LEU A 241 -4.61 16.14 -17.83
C LEU A 241 -5.75 16.42 -18.84
N GLY A 242 -6.59 17.42 -18.59
CA GLY A 242 -7.76 17.71 -19.40
C GLY A 242 -8.82 16.61 -19.34
N LEU A 243 -8.89 15.88 -18.23
CA LEU A 243 -9.92 14.88 -17.96
C LEU A 243 -11.10 15.55 -17.23
N SER A 244 -12.27 14.92 -17.32
CA SER A 244 -13.40 15.26 -16.47
C SER A 244 -13.00 15.14 -15.00
N LEU A 245 -13.49 16.09 -14.19
CA LEU A 245 -13.18 16.19 -12.76
C LEU A 245 -13.69 14.98 -11.97
N GLY A 246 -14.74 14.32 -12.47
CA GLY A 246 -15.22 13.04 -11.99
C GLY A 246 -14.74 11.88 -12.85
N GLY A 247 -14.62 10.71 -12.22
CA GLY A 247 -14.21 9.46 -12.85
C GLY A 247 -13.06 8.78 -12.10
N ASP A 248 -12.65 7.63 -12.60
CA ASP A 248 -11.56 6.82 -12.08
C ASP A 248 -10.88 6.06 -13.23
N LEU A 249 -9.55 6.08 -13.29
CA LEU A 249 -8.82 5.32 -14.31
C LEU A 249 -8.91 3.80 -14.10
N GLY A 250 -9.17 3.33 -12.88
CA GLY A 250 -9.19 1.90 -12.52
C GLY A 250 -10.04 1.06 -13.47
N GLU A 251 -11.32 1.40 -13.64
CA GLU A 251 -12.23 0.63 -14.50
C GLU A 251 -11.77 0.57 -15.97
N LEU A 252 -11.13 1.62 -16.48
CA LEU A 252 -10.57 1.62 -17.84
C LEU A 252 -9.37 0.68 -17.95
N LEU A 253 -8.52 0.65 -16.93
CA LEU A 253 -7.34 -0.22 -16.91
C LEU A 253 -7.73 -1.69 -16.74
N ASP A 254 -8.76 -1.99 -15.95
CA ASP A 254 -9.33 -3.33 -15.83
C ASP A 254 -9.91 -3.81 -17.17
N ALA A 255 -10.66 -2.95 -17.86
CA ALA A 255 -11.17 -3.27 -19.19
C ALA A 255 -10.03 -3.46 -20.22
N ALA A 256 -8.93 -2.70 -20.09
CA ALA A 256 -7.77 -2.82 -20.96
C ALA A 256 -6.96 -4.10 -20.72
N ASP A 257 -6.96 -4.64 -19.50
CA ASP A 257 -6.31 -5.91 -19.12
C ASP A 257 -6.92 -7.12 -19.85
N LEU A 258 -8.19 -7.01 -20.27
CA LEU A 258 -8.89 -8.05 -21.03
C LEU A 258 -8.52 -8.07 -22.53
N VAL A 259 -7.79 -7.06 -23.01
CA VAL A 259 -7.39 -6.91 -24.41
C VAL A 259 -5.99 -7.48 -24.63
N PRO A 260 -5.69 -8.09 -25.79
CA PRO A 260 -4.37 -8.69 -26.05
C PRO A 260 -3.20 -7.74 -25.79
N VAL A 261 -2.19 -8.21 -25.06
CA VAL A 261 -0.99 -7.45 -24.68
C VAL A 261 -0.32 -6.74 -25.86
N ALA A 262 -0.31 -7.35 -27.03
CA ALA A 262 0.29 -6.80 -28.25
C ALA A 262 -0.31 -5.44 -28.67
N VAL A 263 -1.58 -5.18 -28.33
CA VAL A 263 -2.25 -3.89 -28.60
C VAL A 263 -1.56 -2.74 -27.89
N TRP A 264 -0.98 -3.02 -26.73
CA TRP A 264 -0.40 -2.03 -25.83
C TRP A 264 1.09 -1.85 -26.05
N THR A 265 1.81 -2.94 -26.31
CA THR A 265 3.28 -2.92 -26.39
C THR A 265 3.83 -2.55 -27.77
N HIS A 266 3.11 -2.81 -28.85
CA HIS A 266 3.63 -2.58 -30.20
C HIS A 266 3.38 -1.14 -30.67
N ASP A 267 4.31 -0.52 -31.39
CA ASP A 267 4.07 0.78 -32.03
C ASP A 267 3.49 0.60 -33.44
N LEU A 268 2.35 -0.11 -33.53
CA LEU A 268 1.65 -0.34 -34.79
C LEU A 268 0.50 0.66 -34.97
N PRO A 269 0.19 1.04 -36.23
CA PRO A 269 -1.01 1.81 -36.54
C PRO A 269 -2.27 1.01 -36.19
N GLN A 270 -3.38 1.71 -35.90
CA GLN A 270 -4.62 1.10 -35.41
C GLN A 270 -5.10 -0.09 -36.26
N GLU A 271 -5.00 0.03 -37.59
CA GLU A 271 -5.44 -0.98 -38.55
C GLU A 271 -4.67 -2.31 -38.46
N LYS A 272 -3.46 -2.29 -37.88
CA LYS A 272 -2.59 -3.45 -37.72
C LYS A 272 -2.59 -4.00 -36.29
N LEU A 273 -3.31 -3.38 -35.35
CA LEU A 273 -3.41 -3.86 -33.98
C LEU A 273 -4.34 -5.09 -33.92
N PRO A 274 -3.98 -6.14 -33.16
CA PRO A 274 -4.81 -7.33 -33.01
C PRO A 274 -5.95 -7.07 -32.00
N ILE A 275 -6.85 -6.15 -32.34
CA ILE A 275 -8.00 -5.75 -31.51
C ILE A 275 -9.26 -5.69 -32.34
N ALA A 276 -10.36 -6.22 -31.82
CA ALA A 276 -11.65 -6.12 -32.49
C ALA A 276 -12.22 -4.70 -32.37
N ARG A 277 -12.99 -4.28 -33.37
CA ARG A 277 -13.68 -2.98 -33.35
C ARG A 277 -14.64 -2.85 -32.16
N SER A 278 -15.25 -3.96 -31.73
CA SER A 278 -16.10 -4.03 -30.53
C SER A 278 -15.33 -3.60 -29.28
N ASP A 279 -14.10 -4.06 -29.13
CA ASP A 279 -13.27 -3.82 -27.93
C ASP A 279 -12.79 -2.37 -27.92
N ILE A 280 -12.42 -1.83 -29.09
CA ILE A 280 -12.15 -0.39 -29.25
C ILE A 280 -13.36 0.44 -28.81
N LEU A 281 -14.57 0.09 -29.28
CA LEU A 281 -15.78 0.81 -28.92
C LEU A 281 -16.10 0.69 -27.42
N HIS A 282 -15.91 -0.50 -26.84
CA HIS A 282 -16.08 -0.75 -25.42
C HIS A 282 -15.14 0.11 -24.59
N LEU A 283 -13.83 0.09 -24.87
CA LEU A 283 -12.83 0.88 -24.16
C LEU A 283 -13.06 2.38 -24.31
N ARG A 284 -13.50 2.86 -25.48
CA ARG A 284 -13.86 4.27 -25.67
C ARG A 284 -15.07 4.67 -24.82
N ARG A 285 -16.04 3.77 -24.67
CA ARG A 285 -17.22 3.99 -23.81
C ARG A 285 -16.82 4.03 -22.34
N VAL A 286 -16.07 3.04 -21.87
CA VAL A 286 -15.51 3.03 -20.49
C VAL A 286 -14.64 4.26 -20.25
N GLY A 287 -13.84 4.65 -21.24
CA GLY A 287 -13.02 5.85 -21.20
C GLY A 287 -13.84 7.12 -20.97
N LEU A 288 -14.97 7.27 -21.65
CA LEU A 288 -15.87 8.42 -21.48
C LEU A 288 -16.62 8.35 -20.14
N GLU A 289 -17.30 7.24 -19.89
CA GLU A 289 -18.28 7.10 -18.82
C GLU A 289 -17.63 6.92 -17.44
N LYS A 290 -16.46 6.26 -17.39
CA LYS A 290 -15.81 5.85 -16.13
C LYS A 290 -14.51 6.62 -15.89
N ALA A 291 -13.63 6.67 -16.88
CA ALA A 291 -12.37 7.40 -16.74
C ALA A 291 -12.52 8.91 -16.91
N GLY A 292 -13.62 9.39 -17.50
CA GLY A 292 -13.86 10.82 -17.71
C GLY A 292 -12.99 11.41 -18.82
N ILE A 293 -12.60 10.62 -19.82
CA ILE A 293 -11.83 11.10 -20.97
C ILE A 293 -12.79 11.86 -21.90
N PRO A 294 -12.51 13.13 -22.25
CA PRO A 294 -13.45 13.94 -23.02
C PRO A 294 -13.57 13.48 -24.48
N VAL A 295 -14.69 13.82 -25.09
CA VAL A 295 -14.87 13.75 -26.54
C VAL A 295 -13.98 14.81 -27.23
N PRO A 296 -13.57 14.58 -28.49
CA PRO A 296 -12.80 15.57 -29.25
C PRO A 296 -13.57 16.89 -29.40
N GLU A 297 -12.88 18.02 -29.31
CA GLU A 297 -13.49 19.35 -29.44
C GLU A 297 -14.17 19.56 -30.80
N GLU A 298 -15.41 20.06 -30.77
CA GLU A 298 -16.25 20.32 -31.96
C GLU A 298 -15.61 21.33 -32.92
N GLY A 299 -14.79 22.26 -32.41
CA GLY A 299 -14.11 23.29 -33.22
C GLY A 299 -13.19 22.72 -34.31
N ARG A 300 -12.72 21.47 -34.17
CA ARG A 300 -11.95 20.77 -35.22
C ARG A 300 -12.83 20.18 -36.34
N TYR A 301 -14.13 20.05 -36.10
CA TYR A 301 -15.09 19.44 -37.01
C TYR A 301 -16.10 20.45 -37.57
N SER A 302 -16.05 21.72 -37.15
CA SER A 302 -17.05 22.73 -37.53
C SER A 302 -17.10 23.04 -39.04
N THR A 303 -16.06 22.68 -39.80
CA THR A 303 -16.01 22.84 -41.26
C THR A 303 -16.29 21.53 -42.03
N ALA A 304 -16.44 20.40 -41.33
CA ALA A 304 -16.67 19.10 -41.95
C ALA A 304 -18.16 18.72 -41.90
N PHE A 305 -18.71 18.19 -43.00
CA PHE A 305 -20.06 17.60 -43.07
C PHE A 305 -20.29 16.38 -42.16
N ARG A 306 -19.33 16.04 -41.29
CA ARG A 306 -19.38 14.86 -40.42
C ARG A 306 -19.75 15.30 -39.00
N LEU A 307 -20.73 14.61 -38.41
CA LEU A 307 -21.11 14.75 -37.01
C LEU A 307 -19.89 14.59 -36.10
N ALA A 308 -19.83 15.41 -35.05
CA ALA A 308 -18.78 15.32 -34.04
C ALA A 308 -18.77 13.91 -33.39
N PRO A 309 -17.59 13.34 -33.08
CA PRO A 309 -17.51 12.03 -32.48
C PRO A 309 -18.15 12.02 -31.07
N LEU A 310 -19.10 11.11 -30.85
CA LEU A 310 -19.75 10.93 -29.53
C LEU A 310 -18.86 10.22 -28.49
N LEU A 311 -17.67 9.76 -28.89
CA LEU A 311 -16.77 8.98 -28.05
C LEU A 311 -15.33 9.50 -28.18
N PRO A 312 -14.51 9.41 -27.12
CA PRO A 312 -13.09 9.79 -27.13
C PRO A 312 -12.31 9.13 -28.27
N ASN A 313 -11.24 9.75 -28.75
CA ASN A 313 -10.41 9.15 -29.80
C ASN A 313 -9.67 7.90 -29.27
N TRP A 314 -9.57 6.85 -30.10
CA TRP A 314 -8.84 5.62 -29.75
C TRP A 314 -7.37 5.90 -29.40
N THR A 315 -6.73 6.81 -30.13
CA THR A 315 -5.35 7.25 -29.87
C THR A 315 -5.19 7.84 -28.48
N THR A 316 -6.15 8.64 -28.01
CA THR A 316 -6.17 9.19 -26.64
C THR A 316 -6.33 8.10 -25.59
N ILE A 317 -7.28 7.18 -25.77
CA ILE A 317 -7.48 6.03 -24.87
C ILE A 317 -6.17 5.23 -24.76
N ARG A 318 -5.60 4.85 -25.90
CA ARG A 318 -4.39 4.04 -25.96
C ARG A 318 -3.17 4.74 -25.37
N ARG A 319 -3.02 6.04 -25.59
CA ARG A 319 -1.95 6.84 -24.97
C ARG A 319 -2.08 6.84 -23.45
N ILE A 320 -3.27 7.12 -22.91
CA ILE A 320 -3.51 7.14 -21.46
C ILE A 320 -3.23 5.78 -20.84
N VAL A 321 -3.74 4.69 -21.42
CA VAL A 321 -3.48 3.32 -20.91
C VAL A 321 -2.00 2.98 -20.94
N ARG A 322 -1.29 3.29 -22.03
CA ARG A 322 0.16 3.04 -22.12
C ARG A 322 0.96 3.84 -21.09
N GLU A 323 0.69 5.14 -20.97
CA GLU A 323 1.32 6.00 -19.98
C GLU A 323 1.02 5.53 -18.55
N ALA A 324 -0.23 5.14 -18.27
CA ALA A 324 -0.67 4.55 -17.01
C ALA A 324 0.12 3.30 -16.65
N TRP A 325 0.44 2.44 -17.62
CA TRP A 325 1.21 1.20 -17.43
C TRP A 325 2.73 1.38 -17.50
N GLY A 326 3.22 2.60 -17.73
CA GLY A 326 4.66 2.87 -17.90
C GLY A 326 5.21 2.37 -19.23
N ILE A 327 4.34 2.04 -20.19
CA ILE A 327 4.74 1.74 -21.57
C ILE A 327 4.98 3.10 -22.24
N GLY A 328 6.22 3.35 -22.69
CA GLY A 328 6.63 4.61 -23.30
C GLY A 328 5.65 5.11 -24.37
N PRO A 329 5.66 6.43 -24.67
CA PRO A 329 4.74 7.01 -25.64
C PRO A 329 4.81 6.20 -26.93
N ALA A 330 3.66 5.80 -27.47
CA ALA A 330 3.63 5.28 -28.83
C ALA A 330 4.27 6.37 -29.69
N ARG A 331 5.33 6.04 -30.44
CA ARG A 331 5.91 6.99 -31.39
C ARG A 331 4.77 7.58 -32.20
N SER A 332 4.53 8.87 -32.05
CA SER A 332 3.60 9.57 -32.92
C SER A 332 4.30 9.69 -34.26
N ASP A 333 4.11 8.70 -35.14
CA ASP A 333 4.09 9.00 -36.57
C ASP A 333 2.97 10.05 -36.74
N ASN A 334 3.15 11.27 -37.22
CA ASN A 334 4.28 12.01 -37.76
C ASN A 334 3.80 13.50 -37.80
N PRO A 335 4.44 14.44 -38.52
CA PRO A 335 4.38 14.42 -39.98
C PRO A 335 5.66 13.98 -40.67
#